data_AF-A0A4Q2UMR1-F1
#
_entry.id   AF-A0A4Q2UMR1-F1
#
_cell.length_a   1.000
_cell.length_b   1.000
_cell.length_c   1.000
_cell.angle_alpha   90.00
_cell.angle_beta   90.00
_cell.angle_gamma   90.00
#
_symmetry.space_group_name_H-M   'P 1'
#
loop_
_entity.id
_entity.type
_entity.pdbx_description
1 polymer ?
#
loop_
_entity_poly.entity_id
_entity_poly.type
_entity_poly.pdbx_seq_one_letter_code
_entity_poly.pdbx_strand_id
1 'polypeptide(L)'
;MKQVMLLLLTWITTNVSILDEPIFKVTRTFTDGQIKQVQQQVLQEYGIKAEVKVISRNNKGEITSLECVRYDKLGTRKGSCESDKFGVLVITRTGCKIADLGYEDQI
;
A
#
# COMPACT_ATOMS: atom_id res chain seq x y z
N MET A 1 -19.37 55.70 9.59
CA MET A 1 -18.69 55.04 10.74
C MET A 1 -18.78 53.53 10.55
N LYS A 2 -17.61 52.89 10.36
CA LYS A 2 -17.28 51.50 10.73
C LYS A 2 -18.24 50.42 10.17
N GLN A 3 -18.05 49.87 8.97
CA GLN A 3 -16.94 48.98 8.56
C GLN A 3 -16.41 48.09 9.70
N VAL A 4 -17.28 47.36 10.41
CA VAL A 4 -16.88 46.24 11.28
C VAL A 4 -17.96 45.17 11.25
N MET A 5 -18.10 44.47 10.13
CA MET A 5 -18.75 43.14 10.13
C MET A 5 -18.35 42.30 8.91
N LEU A 6 -17.11 42.47 8.46
CA LEU A 6 -16.44 41.49 7.62
C LEU A 6 -15.75 40.49 8.57
N LEU A 7 -15.77 39.19 8.23
CA LEU A 7 -14.76 38.18 8.64
C LEU A 7 -14.89 37.45 9.99
N LEU A 8 -16.08 36.98 10.41
CA LEU A 8 -16.16 36.11 11.60
C LEU A 8 -17.06 34.87 11.46
N LEU A 9 -17.27 34.38 10.24
CA LEU A 9 -17.85 33.04 9.99
C LEU A 9 -17.11 32.27 8.88
N THR A 10 -15.81 32.54 8.71
CA THR A 10 -14.90 31.76 7.86
C THR A 10 -13.91 30.95 8.70
N TRP A 11 -14.37 30.39 9.83
CA TRP A 11 -13.56 29.59 10.75
C TRP A 11 -14.33 28.35 11.23
N ILE A 12 -14.74 27.50 10.27
CA ILE A 12 -14.75 26.06 10.54
C ILE A 12 -13.69 25.45 9.62
N THR A 13 -12.45 25.85 9.89
CA THR A 13 -11.25 25.08 9.57
C THR A 13 -11.19 23.89 10.53
N THR A 14 -12.04 22.89 10.32
CA THR A 14 -11.72 21.55 10.84
C THR A 14 -11.06 20.81 9.71
N ASN A 15 -9.73 20.99 9.66
CA ASN A 15 -8.76 20.00 9.21
C ASN A 15 -9.42 18.62 9.05
N VAL A 16 -9.82 18.29 7.83
CA VAL A 16 -10.08 16.90 7.48
C VAL A 16 -8.73 16.24 7.66
N SER A 17 -8.57 15.55 8.78
CA SER A 17 -7.46 14.67 9.03
C SER A 17 -7.32 13.84 7.76
N ILE A 18 -6.24 14.07 7.02
CA ILE A 18 -5.68 13.06 6.15
C ILE A 18 -5.28 11.97 7.15
N LEU A 19 -6.25 11.14 7.51
CA LEU A 19 -6.00 9.89 8.20
C LEU A 19 -5.13 9.14 7.21
N ASP A 20 -3.81 9.13 7.45
CA ASP A 20 -2.87 8.32 6.72
C ASP A 20 -3.47 6.92 6.66
N GLU A 21 -3.95 6.53 5.48
CA GLU A 21 -4.55 5.22 5.31
C GLU A 21 -3.50 4.18 5.68
N PRO A 22 -3.84 3.13 6.46
CA PRO A 22 -2.83 2.20 6.95
C PRO A 22 -2.13 1.52 5.77
N ILE A 23 -0.88 1.86 5.49
CA ILE A 23 -0.13 1.35 4.35
C ILE A 23 0.54 0.03 4.72
N PHE A 24 0.26 -1.03 3.97
CA PHE A 24 0.95 -2.30 4.15
C PHE A 24 2.15 -2.41 3.21
N LYS A 25 3.27 -2.89 3.76
CA LYS A 25 4.53 -3.01 3.03
C LYS A 25 5.03 -4.45 3.07
N VAL A 26 5.53 -4.92 1.94
CA VAL A 26 6.37 -6.12 1.84
C VAL A 26 7.71 -5.67 1.30
N THR A 27 8.80 -6.05 1.98
CA THR A 27 10.17 -5.75 1.55
C THR A 27 10.91 -7.04 1.21
N ARG A 28 12.06 -6.90 0.56
CA ARG A 28 12.83 -8.04 0.04
C ARG A 28 13.21 -9.09 1.08
N THR A 29 13.41 -8.67 2.32
CA THR A 29 13.84 -9.55 3.41
C THR A 29 12.67 -10.30 4.05
N PHE A 30 11.43 -10.03 3.65
CA PHE A 30 10.27 -10.70 4.24
C PHE A 30 10.27 -12.19 3.92
N THR A 31 10.04 -12.97 4.96
CA THR A 31 9.76 -14.41 4.88
C THR A 31 8.32 -14.66 4.44
N ASP A 32 8.03 -15.86 3.98
CA ASP A 32 6.66 -16.23 3.57
C ASP A 32 5.65 -16.12 4.71
N GLY A 33 6.10 -16.36 5.96
CA GLY A 33 5.28 -16.16 7.16
C GLY A 33 4.88 -14.69 7.36
N GLN A 34 5.84 -13.77 7.22
CA GLN A 34 5.57 -12.32 7.31
C GLN A 34 4.66 -11.87 6.16
N ILE A 35 4.85 -12.40 4.95
CA ILE A 35 3.98 -12.08 3.80
C ILE A 35 2.54 -12.52 4.08
N LYS A 36 2.33 -13.73 4.61
CA LYS A 36 0.99 -14.22 4.99
C LYS A 36 0.33 -13.33 6.05
N GLN A 37 1.10 -12.85 7.03
CA GLN A 37 0.59 -11.91 8.03
C GLN A 37 0.12 -10.61 7.38
N VAL A 38 0.90 -10.05 6.45
CA VAL A 38 0.49 -8.85 5.69
C VAL A 38 -0.81 -9.10 4.91
N GLN A 39 -0.94 -10.24 4.23
CA GLN A 39 -2.17 -10.58 3.50
C GLN A 39 -3.39 -10.66 4.42
N GLN A 40 -3.23 -11.23 5.62
CA GLN A 40 -4.28 -11.28 6.64
C GLN A 40 -4.66 -9.89 7.16
N GLN A 41 -3.67 -9.04 7.44
CA GLN A 41 -3.91 -7.67 7.88
C GLN A 41 -4.62 -6.84 6.81
N VAL A 42 -4.24 -6.98 5.53
CA VAL A 42 -4.94 -6.34 4.41
C VAL A 42 -6.41 -6.76 4.35
N LEU A 43 -6.69 -8.06 4.53
CA LEU A 43 -8.06 -8.56 4.56
C LEU A 43 -8.85 -8.00 5.74
N GLN A 44 -8.23 -7.94 6.92
CA GLN A 44 -8.86 -7.42 8.13
C GLN A 44 -9.16 -5.92 8.04
N GLU A 45 -8.19 -5.11 7.61
CA GLU A 45 -8.35 -3.65 7.57
C GLU A 45 -9.21 -3.17 6.39
N TYR A 46 -9.08 -3.80 5.22
CA TYR A 46 -9.74 -3.32 4.01
C TYR A 46 -10.95 -4.16 3.56
N GLY A 47 -11.14 -5.35 4.15
CA GLY A 47 -12.22 -6.27 3.74
C GLY A 47 -12.05 -6.81 2.32
N ILE A 48 -10.82 -6.78 1.79
CA ILE A 48 -10.49 -7.26 0.44
C ILE A 48 -9.27 -8.18 0.52
N LYS A 49 -9.25 -9.22 -0.32
CA LYS A 49 -8.10 -10.11 -0.41
C LYS A 49 -7.01 -9.46 -1.28
N ALA A 50 -5.79 -9.42 -0.76
CA ALA A 50 -4.58 -9.25 -1.56
C ALA A 50 -3.71 -10.50 -1.42
N GLU A 51 -3.30 -11.07 -2.53
CA GLU A 51 -2.45 -12.26 -2.58
C GLU A 51 -1.08 -11.87 -3.14
N VAL A 52 -0.05 -12.04 -2.33
CA VAL A 52 1.35 -11.79 -2.68
C VAL A 52 2.02 -13.15 -2.90
N LYS A 53 2.46 -13.38 -4.13
CA LYS A 53 3.15 -14.59 -4.55
C LYS A 53 4.61 -14.27 -4.79
N VAL A 54 5.49 -14.89 -4.01
CA VAL A 54 6.92 -14.83 -4.26
C VAL A 54 7.24 -15.75 -5.43
N ILE A 55 7.76 -15.18 -6.51
CA ILE A 55 8.12 -15.94 -7.72
C ILE A 55 9.56 -16.44 -7.61
N SER A 56 10.48 -15.61 -7.10
CA SER A 56 11.88 -16.00 -6.90
C SER A 56 12.56 -15.27 -5.73
N ARG A 57 13.61 -15.91 -5.21
CA ARG A 57 14.53 -15.35 -4.21
C ARG A 57 15.97 -15.55 -4.67
N ASN A 58 16.88 -14.67 -4.24
CA ASN A 58 18.31 -14.84 -4.47
C ASN A 58 18.94 -15.84 -3.48
N ASN A 59 20.23 -16.07 -3.63
CA ASN A 59 21.05 -16.94 -2.76
C ASN A 59 21.13 -16.48 -1.29
N LYS A 60 20.76 -15.23 -0.97
CA LYS A 60 20.64 -14.72 0.40
C LYS A 60 19.23 -14.87 0.97
N GLY A 61 18.30 -15.46 0.20
CA GLY A 61 16.90 -15.61 0.58
C GLY A 61 16.06 -14.35 0.40
N GLU A 62 16.59 -13.29 -0.21
CA GLU A 62 15.86 -12.05 -0.47
C GLU A 62 14.96 -12.21 -1.70
N ILE A 63 13.74 -11.67 -1.64
CA ILE A 63 12.81 -11.66 -2.77
C ILE A 63 13.43 -10.84 -3.91
N THR A 64 13.41 -11.43 -5.11
CA THR A 64 13.86 -10.80 -6.35
C THR A 64 12.71 -10.57 -7.32
N SER A 65 11.69 -11.43 -7.30
CA SER A 65 10.48 -11.23 -8.09
C SER A 65 9.22 -11.66 -7.32
N LEU A 66 8.14 -10.91 -7.52
CA LEU A 66 6.83 -11.22 -6.94
C LEU A 66 5.68 -10.72 -7.80
N GLU A 67 4.51 -11.34 -7.62
CA GLU A 67 3.22 -10.87 -8.11
C GLU A 67 2.33 -10.54 -6.90
N CYS A 68 1.65 -9.39 -6.93
CA CYS A 68 0.58 -9.07 -6.01
C CYS A 68 -0.74 -8.98 -6.79
N VAL A 69 -1.68 -9.86 -6.45
CA VAL A 69 -3.02 -9.94 -7.04
C VAL A 69 -4.04 -9.37 -6.07
N ARG A 70 -4.92 -8.48 -6.55
CA ARG A 70 -6.02 -7.93 -5.74
C ARG A 70 -7.35 -8.49 -6.20
N TYR A 71 -8.20 -8.75 -5.21
CA TYR A 71 -9.56 -9.21 -5.41
C TYR A 71 -10.54 -8.17 -4.90
N ASP A 72 -11.73 -8.12 -5.47
CA ASP A 72 -12.84 -7.38 -4.86
C ASP A 72 -13.49 -8.16 -3.71
N LYS A 73 -14.50 -7.54 -3.09
CA LYS A 73 -15.25 -8.13 -1.97
C LYS A 73 -16.00 -9.41 -2.34
N LEU A 74 -16.21 -9.67 -3.63
CA LEU A 74 -16.84 -10.89 -4.13
C LEU A 74 -15.81 -11.98 -4.45
N GLY A 75 -14.51 -11.72 -4.21
CA GLY A 75 -13.43 -12.64 -4.53
C GLY A 75 -13.06 -12.65 -6.03
N THR A 76 -13.52 -11.68 -6.82
CA THR A 76 -13.16 -11.58 -8.24
C THR A 76 -11.83 -10.85 -8.39
N ARG A 77 -10.91 -11.38 -9.21
CA ARG A 77 -9.63 -10.72 -9.53
C ARG A 77 -9.88 -9.37 -10.22
N LYS A 78 -9.40 -8.28 -9.64
CA LYS A 78 -9.51 -6.92 -10.19
C LYS A 78 -8.26 -6.46 -10.93
N GLY A 79 -7.09 -6.94 -10.53
CA GLY A 79 -5.82 -6.56 -11.15
C GLY A 79 -4.63 -7.19 -10.43
N SER A 80 -3.45 -6.99 -11.02
CA SER A 80 -2.18 -7.42 -10.44
C SER A 80 -1.07 -6.42 -10.74
N CYS A 81 -0.10 -6.36 -9.83
CA CYS A 81 1.19 -5.70 -10.03
C CYS A 81 2.29 -6.75 -9.88
N GLU A 82 3.25 -6.79 -10.79
CA GLU A 82 4.35 -7.76 -10.81
C GLU A 82 5.68 -7.01 -10.99
N SER A 83 6.75 -7.55 -10.44
CA SER A 83 8.11 -7.06 -10.65
C SER A 83 9.11 -8.20 -10.68
N ASP A 84 10.09 -8.08 -11.57
CA ASP A 84 11.26 -8.95 -11.73
C ASP A 84 12.54 -8.39 -11.08
N LYS A 85 12.47 -7.15 -10.56
CA LYS A 85 13.55 -6.43 -9.87
C LYS A 85 13.04 -5.84 -8.55
N PHE A 86 12.38 -6.69 -7.78
CA PHE A 86 11.59 -6.28 -6.64
C PHE A 86 12.40 -5.52 -5.56
N GLY A 87 11.98 -4.30 -5.23
CA GLY A 87 12.44 -3.53 -4.05
C GLY A 87 11.41 -3.56 -2.92
N VAL A 88 10.27 -2.90 -3.14
CA VAL A 88 9.18 -2.81 -2.15
C VAL A 88 7.82 -2.91 -2.81
N LEU A 89 6.92 -3.65 -2.17
CA LEU A 89 5.50 -3.70 -2.51
C LEU A 89 4.75 -2.88 -1.47
N VAL A 90 3.94 -1.96 -1.95
CA VAL A 90 3.02 -1.14 -1.16
C VAL A 90 1.60 -1.54 -1.52
N ILE A 91 0.82 -1.91 -0.51
CA ILE A 91 -0.60 -2.25 -0.66
C ILE A 91 -1.41 -1.19 0.08
N THR A 92 -2.31 -0.55 -0.63
CA THR A 92 -3.27 0.43 -0.09
C THR A 92 -4.69 -0.07 -0.26
N ARG A 93 -5.65 0.69 0.28
CA ARG A 93 -7.07 0.39 0.11
C ARG A 93 -7.49 0.44 -1.35
N THR A 94 -6.86 1.30 -2.14
CA THR A 94 -7.22 1.55 -3.55
C THR A 94 -6.39 0.73 -4.53
N GLY A 95 -5.18 0.29 -4.18
CA GLY A 95 -4.29 -0.36 -5.14
C GLY A 95 -3.15 -1.19 -4.54
N CYS A 96 -2.31 -1.71 -5.44
CA CYS A 96 -0.96 -2.16 -5.12
C CYS A 96 0.02 -1.44 -6.04
N LYS A 97 1.21 -1.13 -5.52
CA LYS A 97 2.31 -0.52 -6.28
C LYS A 97 3.61 -1.23 -5.91
N ILE A 98 4.49 -1.40 -6.89
CA ILE A 98 5.82 -1.95 -6.67
C ILE A 98 6.84 -0.89 -7.08
N ALA A 99 7.88 -0.72 -6.26
CA ALA A 99 9.07 0.03 -6.62
C ALA A 99 10.25 -0.95 -6.75
N ASP A 100 11.00 -0.80 -7.83
CA ASP A 100 12.10 -1.69 -8.21
C ASP A 100 13.45 -1.19 -7.71
N LEU A 101 14.38 -2.12 -7.52
CA LEU A 101 15.81 -1.85 -7.28
C LEU A 101 16.40 -1.13 -8.50
N GLY A 102 16.49 0.20 -8.37
CA GLY A 102 16.90 1.11 -9.44
C GLY A 102 16.21 2.46 -9.34
N TYR A 103 15.08 2.54 -8.62
CA TYR A 103 14.36 3.78 -8.31
C TYR A 103 14.55 4.26 -6.86
N GLU A 104 15.32 3.53 -6.04
CA GLU A 104 15.51 3.82 -4.61
C GLU A 104 16.44 5.02 -4.32
N ASP A 105 17.04 5.64 -5.34
CA ASP A 105 17.95 6.79 -5.19
C ASP A 105 17.26 8.17 -5.13
N GLN A 106 15.92 8.28 -5.08
CA GLN A 106 15.22 9.57 -5.10
C GLN A 106 13.95 9.66 -4.21
N ILE A 107 14.05 9.34 -2.92
CA ILE A 107 13.04 9.76 -1.93
C ILE A 107 13.73 10.35 -0.69
#